data_AF-M2T2I5-F1
#
_entry.id   AF-M2T2I5-F1
#
_cell.length_a   1.000
_cell.length_b   1.000
_cell.length_c   1.000
_cell.angle_alpha   90.00
_cell.angle_beta   90.00
_cell.angle_gamma   90.00
#
_symmetry.space_group_name_H-M   'P 1'
#
loop_
_entity.id
_entity.type
_entity.pdbx_description
1 polymer ?
#
loop_
_entity_poly.entity_id
_entity_poly.type
_entity_poly.pdbx_seq_one_letter_code
_entity_poly.pdbx_strand_id
1 'polypeptide(L)'
;MADMMKGPSEVIQSHNSIELANAVGIVEKHGTQDDELDMDRMGKVQVLRRQFKFLSIFGFAVILGSSWEYSLIGIGISLFNGGPAGGIWMLVLVCFGMFFVMLSFAEMVSMAPTAGGQYHWVSELAPRKHQKLLSYIVGWLCVIGWQVGMAATAYAVASQIQGLIALNVPTYVVTGWHGTLLSIGITIVSIVCNTILVRKLPLMEGIALVLHVLGFFAFLVVLWVMGPRSDRVWTKFEDPSGWGNTGLATLVGMLGPMLTIGSADLAVHLAEEVKDAAWVSPRAMVATSIVNYTLAFVMTVTIFSTLGNDLSTILSTPLGQPWIQILLNATESKAATNIMTVAVCLLLLFCSVNQVTAASRQLWSFARDEGLPFSAWLAHVPPGWDIPINAVIVTLANSSLLCLIIIGSTIAFNIIMALSGIAICFSNLIVIGCMFWKRLRGEPLLPSRFDLGKWGMAINAIGMCYLSIAMVFSAFPAVPHPSPIEMNWSSPIFGCLIIFSMSYYYFVGRHNYKGPVEYVKRDV
;
A
#
# COMPACT_ATOMS: atom_id res chain seq x y z
N MET A 1 -2.99 59.26 7.42
CA MET A 1 -2.91 59.95 8.73
C MET A 1 -3.71 59.17 9.78
N ALA A 2 -3.37 57.88 9.97
CA ALA A 2 -3.89 57.02 11.05
C ALA A 2 -3.06 55.71 11.16
N ASP A 3 -1.73 55.78 10.98
CA ASP A 3 -0.90 54.55 10.95
C ASP A 3 0.51 54.75 11.54
N MET A 4 0.63 55.62 12.54
CA MET A 4 1.87 55.79 13.30
C MET A 4 1.52 56.04 14.77
N MET A 5 1.29 54.96 15.52
CA MET A 5 1.47 54.88 16.97
C MET A 5 1.09 53.46 17.43
N LYS A 6 1.92 52.47 17.10
CA LYS A 6 1.99 51.24 17.89
C LYS A 6 3.19 51.37 18.82
N GLY A 7 2.94 51.33 20.12
CA GLY A 7 3.99 51.48 21.14
C GLY A 7 4.99 50.31 21.10
N PRO A 8 6.21 50.50 21.64
CA PRO A 8 7.25 49.45 21.67
C PRO A 8 6.76 48.11 22.27
N SER A 9 5.78 48.13 23.17
CA SER A 9 5.19 46.94 23.80
C SER A 9 4.38 46.06 22.86
N GLU A 10 3.67 46.62 21.86
CA GLU A 10 2.86 45.84 20.91
C GLU A 10 3.73 45.19 19.81
N VAL A 11 4.82 45.84 19.41
CA VAL A 11 5.79 45.28 18.46
C VAL A 11 6.56 44.13 19.12
N ILE A 12 6.96 44.27 20.39
CA ILE A 12 7.61 43.21 21.17
C ILE A 12 6.65 42.04 21.46
N GLN A 13 5.36 42.28 21.72
CA GLN A 13 4.38 41.20 21.83
C GLN A 13 4.16 40.47 20.50
N SER A 14 4.13 41.17 19.35
CA SER A 14 4.01 40.51 18.05
C SER A 14 5.24 39.68 17.70
N HIS A 15 6.46 40.18 17.99
CA HIS A 15 7.70 39.47 17.71
C HIS A 15 7.87 38.25 18.63
N ASN A 16 7.54 38.40 19.93
CA ASN A 16 7.50 37.28 20.86
C ASN A 16 6.39 36.29 20.51
N SER A 17 5.25 36.71 19.97
CA SER A 17 4.19 35.78 19.56
C SER A 17 4.53 35.01 18.28
N ILE A 18 5.32 35.59 17.37
CA ILE A 18 5.85 34.90 16.17
C ILE A 18 7.02 33.99 16.55
N GLU A 19 7.91 34.41 17.45
CA GLU A 19 8.96 33.54 18.00
C GLU A 19 8.39 32.44 18.88
N LEU A 20 7.33 32.71 19.66
CA LEU A 20 6.63 31.69 20.43
C LEU A 20 5.79 30.79 19.53
N ALA A 21 5.18 31.29 18.44
CA ALA A 21 4.50 30.44 17.45
C ALA A 21 5.49 29.61 16.62
N ASN A 22 6.67 30.15 16.32
CA ASN A 22 7.77 29.40 15.70
C ASN A 22 8.38 28.41 16.70
N ALA A 23 8.56 28.77 17.98
CA ALA A 23 9.06 27.88 19.02
C ALA A 23 8.04 26.79 19.36
N VAL A 24 6.74 27.11 19.45
CA VAL A 24 5.65 26.15 19.61
C VAL A 24 5.52 25.28 18.35
N GLY A 25 5.66 25.86 17.15
CA GLY A 25 5.69 25.13 15.89
C GLY A 25 6.92 24.23 15.71
N ILE A 26 8.05 24.60 16.31
CA ILE A 26 9.27 23.78 16.41
C ILE A 26 9.03 22.66 17.43
N VAL A 27 8.53 22.97 18.63
CA VAL A 27 8.21 21.98 19.69
C VAL A 27 7.15 20.96 19.24
N GLU A 28 6.15 21.35 18.43
CA GLU A 28 5.14 20.41 17.90
C GLU A 28 5.68 19.42 16.85
N LYS A 29 6.81 19.73 16.20
CA LYS A 29 7.44 18.82 15.22
C LYS A 29 8.31 17.76 15.89
N HIS A 30 8.77 18.02 17.11
CA HIS A 30 9.62 17.11 17.87
C HIS A 30 8.82 15.97 18.54
N GLY A 31 9.49 14.82 18.67
CA GLY A 31 8.91 13.56 19.17
C GLY A 31 9.22 13.31 20.63
N THR A 32 9.47 12.05 20.97
CA THR A 32 10.19 11.70 22.21
C THR A 32 11.68 12.01 22.08
N GLN A 33 12.41 11.93 23.19
CA GLN A 33 13.89 12.00 23.16
C GLN A 33 14.48 10.88 22.30
N ASP A 34 13.90 9.68 22.34
CA ASP A 34 14.30 8.56 21.49
C ASP A 34 14.10 8.87 20.00
N ASP A 35 13.00 9.52 19.63
CA ASP A 35 12.76 9.95 18.25
C ASP A 35 13.83 10.94 17.75
N GLU A 36 14.31 11.84 18.62
CA GLU A 36 15.38 12.79 18.29
C GLU A 36 16.73 12.08 18.13
N LEU A 37 17.04 11.13 19.02
CA LEU A 37 18.25 10.31 18.93
C LEU A 37 18.28 9.47 17.66
N ASP A 38 17.16 8.84 17.30
CA ASP A 38 17.03 8.06 16.07
C ASP A 38 17.28 8.93 14.83
N MET A 39 16.65 10.11 14.77
CA MET A 39 16.83 11.05 13.66
C MET A 39 18.26 11.58 13.57
N ASP A 40 18.88 11.91 14.71
CA ASP A 40 20.26 12.39 14.77
C ASP A 40 21.26 11.31 14.33
N ARG A 41 21.08 10.07 14.79
CA ARG A 41 21.87 8.89 14.37
C ARG A 41 21.82 8.74 12.86
N MET A 42 20.65 8.87 12.25
CA MET A 42 20.44 8.71 10.80
C MET A 42 20.81 9.97 9.98
N GLY A 43 21.28 11.03 10.64
CA GLY A 43 21.62 12.29 9.99
C GLY A 43 20.42 12.98 9.34
N LYS A 44 19.21 12.79 9.89
CA LYS A 44 17.96 13.34 9.37
C LYS A 44 17.47 14.50 10.21
N VAL A 45 17.07 15.58 9.52
CA VAL A 45 16.38 16.69 10.16
C VAL A 45 14.88 16.39 10.22
N GLN A 46 14.28 16.55 11.40
CA GLN A 46 12.84 16.44 11.60
C GLN A 46 12.14 17.64 10.94
N VAL A 47 11.47 17.41 9.81
CA VAL A 47 10.72 18.46 9.10
C VAL A 47 9.20 18.24 9.10
N LEU A 48 8.77 16.99 9.28
CA LEU A 48 7.37 16.58 9.42
C LEU A 48 6.93 16.62 10.88
N ARG A 49 5.62 16.71 11.11
CA ARG A 49 5.04 16.72 12.45
C ARG A 49 4.81 15.29 12.95
N ARG A 50 5.27 14.97 14.15
CA ARG A 50 4.95 13.69 14.82
C ARG A 50 3.54 13.73 15.42
N GLN A 51 2.55 13.43 14.58
CA GLN A 51 1.13 13.53 14.90
C GLN A 51 0.46 12.17 15.16
N PHE A 52 1.06 11.06 14.74
CA PHE A 52 0.49 9.73 14.93
C PHE A 52 0.94 9.10 16.25
N LYS A 53 -0.02 8.55 16.98
CA LYS A 53 0.18 7.60 18.10
C LYS A 53 -0.24 6.20 17.65
N PHE A 54 -0.09 5.21 18.52
CA PHE A 54 -0.41 3.80 18.22
C PHE A 54 -1.78 3.61 17.55
N LEU A 55 -2.87 4.09 18.17
CA LEU A 55 -4.22 3.85 17.63
C LEU A 55 -4.44 4.49 16.25
N SER A 56 -3.89 5.69 16.04
CA SER A 56 -4.04 6.39 14.76
C SER A 56 -3.19 5.77 13.64
N ILE A 57 -1.96 5.32 13.92
CA ILE A 57 -1.13 4.67 12.88
C ILE A 57 -1.63 3.24 12.60
N PHE A 58 -2.14 2.55 13.63
CA PHE A 58 -2.84 1.29 13.47
C PHE A 58 -4.09 1.46 12.60
N GLY A 59 -4.95 2.44 12.90
CA GLY A 59 -6.12 2.75 12.09
C GLY A 59 -5.75 3.09 10.65
N PHE A 60 -4.75 3.94 10.45
CA PHE A 60 -4.22 4.29 9.13
C PHE A 60 -3.84 3.04 8.32
N ALA A 61 -3.06 2.13 8.94
CA ALA A 61 -2.55 0.94 8.26
C ALA A 61 -3.65 -0.11 8.01
N VAL A 62 -4.63 -0.25 8.92
CA VAL A 62 -5.82 -1.09 8.70
C VAL A 62 -6.61 -0.59 7.49
N ILE A 63 -6.90 0.72 7.44
CA ILE A 63 -7.66 1.34 6.36
C ILE A 63 -6.89 1.38 5.05
N LEU A 64 -5.58 1.61 5.07
CA LEU A 64 -4.77 1.51 3.87
C LEU A 64 -4.76 0.09 3.30
N GLY A 65 -4.78 -0.92 4.17
CA GLY A 65 -4.87 -2.32 3.75
C GLY A 65 -6.24 -2.73 3.24
N SER A 66 -7.34 -2.15 3.76
CA SER A 66 -8.74 -2.41 3.37
C SER A 66 -9.01 -3.88 3.03
N SER A 67 -8.55 -4.78 3.90
CA SER A 67 -8.31 -6.17 3.48
C SER A 67 -9.61 -6.93 3.22
N TRP A 68 -10.68 -6.68 3.99
CA TRP A 68 -11.96 -7.34 3.72
C TRP A 68 -12.68 -6.74 2.52
N GLU A 69 -12.48 -5.46 2.21
CA GLU A 69 -12.99 -4.84 0.98
C GLU A 69 -12.27 -5.40 -0.24
N TYR A 70 -10.94 -5.53 -0.18
CA TYR A 70 -10.17 -6.16 -1.25
C TYR A 70 -10.41 -7.68 -1.35
N SER A 71 -10.80 -8.36 -0.27
CA SER A 71 -11.31 -9.74 -0.34
C SER A 71 -12.51 -9.82 -1.27
N LEU A 72 -13.42 -8.83 -1.24
CA LEU A 72 -14.58 -8.77 -2.15
C LEU A 72 -14.14 -8.50 -3.59
N ILE A 73 -13.25 -7.54 -3.80
CA ILE A 73 -12.77 -7.16 -5.15
C ILE A 73 -12.01 -8.32 -5.80
N GLY A 74 -11.18 -9.03 -5.03
CA GLY A 74 -10.29 -10.08 -5.51
C GLY A 74 -10.96 -11.42 -5.84
N ILE A 75 -12.23 -11.64 -5.47
CA ILE A 75 -12.87 -12.95 -5.59
C ILE A 75 -12.89 -13.50 -7.01
N GLY A 76 -13.02 -12.63 -8.02
CA GLY A 76 -13.14 -13.05 -9.42
C GLY A 76 -11.91 -13.83 -9.85
N ILE A 77 -10.73 -13.34 -9.48
CA ILE A 77 -9.44 -13.95 -9.82
C ILE A 77 -9.36 -15.37 -9.25
N SER A 78 -9.74 -15.56 -7.98
CA SER A 78 -9.71 -16.87 -7.33
C SER A 78 -10.78 -17.82 -7.87
N LEU A 79 -11.97 -17.32 -8.21
CA LEU A 79 -13.03 -18.15 -8.77
C LEU A 79 -12.65 -18.68 -10.16
N PHE A 80 -12.04 -17.86 -11.01
CA PHE A 80 -11.55 -18.29 -12.33
C PHE A 80 -10.37 -19.28 -12.23
N ASN A 81 -9.58 -19.19 -11.17
CA ASN A 81 -8.33 -19.93 -11.04
C ASN A 81 -8.23 -20.59 -9.65
N GLY A 82 -8.83 -21.77 -9.47
CA GLY A 82 -8.79 -22.53 -8.21
C GLY A 82 -10.14 -22.68 -7.51
N GLY A 83 -11.14 -21.88 -7.87
CA GLY A 83 -12.48 -21.93 -7.29
C GLY A 83 -12.54 -21.52 -5.81
N PRO A 84 -13.66 -21.79 -5.12
CA PRO A 84 -13.85 -21.41 -3.71
C PRO A 84 -12.76 -21.94 -2.78
N ALA A 85 -12.41 -23.24 -2.90
CA ALA A 85 -11.39 -23.84 -2.04
C ALA A 85 -10.01 -23.25 -2.32
N GLY A 86 -9.66 -23.06 -3.60
CA GLY A 86 -8.42 -22.42 -4.01
C GLY A 86 -8.27 -21.03 -3.43
N GLY A 87 -9.32 -20.20 -3.52
CA GLY A 87 -9.32 -18.85 -2.95
C GLY A 87 -9.06 -18.82 -1.44
N ILE A 88 -9.69 -19.72 -0.68
CA ILE A 88 -9.52 -19.80 0.79
C ILE A 88 -8.11 -20.28 1.16
N TRP A 89 -7.67 -21.41 0.60
CA TRP A 89 -6.39 -22.00 0.97
C TRP A 89 -5.21 -21.15 0.51
N MET A 90 -5.33 -20.51 -0.66
CA MET A 90 -4.31 -19.56 -1.10
C MET A 90 -4.29 -18.28 -0.28
N LEU A 91 -5.44 -17.83 0.24
CA LEU A 91 -5.46 -16.73 1.20
C LEU A 91 -4.74 -17.08 2.50
N VAL A 92 -4.93 -18.30 3.03
CA VAL A 92 -4.19 -18.76 4.21
C VAL A 92 -2.68 -18.77 3.94
N LEU A 93 -2.25 -19.26 2.77
CA LEU A 93 -0.84 -19.26 2.39
C LEU A 93 -0.27 -17.84 2.27
N VAL A 94 -1.00 -16.93 1.63
CA VAL A 94 -0.60 -15.53 1.48
C VAL A 94 -0.53 -14.82 2.84
N CYS A 95 -1.55 -14.98 3.70
CA CYS A 95 -1.54 -14.43 5.05
C CYS A 95 -0.34 -14.94 5.84
N PHE A 96 -0.08 -16.25 5.80
CA PHE A 96 1.04 -16.87 6.49
C PHE A 96 2.36 -16.31 6.00
N GLY A 97 2.64 -16.39 4.68
CA GLY A 97 3.89 -15.92 4.11
C GLY A 97 4.12 -14.43 4.32
N MET A 98 3.09 -13.61 4.13
CA MET A 98 3.17 -12.17 4.32
C MET A 98 3.33 -11.76 5.79
N PHE A 99 2.85 -12.57 6.74
CA PHE A 99 3.09 -12.33 8.15
C PHE A 99 4.59 -12.40 8.49
N PHE A 100 5.32 -13.37 7.92
CA PHE A 100 6.78 -13.44 8.10
C PHE A 100 7.52 -12.27 7.47
N VAL A 101 7.09 -11.82 6.28
CA VAL A 101 7.61 -10.60 5.65
C VAL A 101 7.38 -9.39 6.56
N MET A 102 6.18 -9.26 7.12
CA MET A 102 5.85 -8.18 8.06
C MET A 102 6.71 -8.23 9.32
N LEU A 103 6.95 -9.41 9.92
CA LEU A 103 7.79 -9.52 11.11
C LEU A 103 9.22 -9.06 10.84
N SER A 104 9.80 -9.42 9.68
CA SER A 104 11.10 -8.90 9.26
C SER A 104 11.09 -7.38 9.12
N PHE A 105 10.03 -6.81 8.55
CA PHE A 105 9.90 -5.36 8.38
C PHE A 105 9.68 -4.63 9.70
N ALA A 106 8.93 -5.21 10.64
CA ALA A 106 8.74 -4.67 11.98
C ALA A 106 10.08 -4.55 12.72
N GLU A 107 10.94 -5.57 12.61
CA GLU A 107 12.29 -5.51 13.17
C GLU A 107 13.14 -4.40 12.51
N MET A 108 13.09 -4.26 11.18
CA MET A 108 13.87 -3.24 10.46
C MET A 108 13.38 -1.80 10.72
N VAL A 109 12.07 -1.56 10.78
CA VAL A 109 11.54 -0.23 11.11
C VAL A 109 11.89 0.16 12.55
N SER A 110 11.98 -0.81 13.45
CA SER A 110 12.42 -0.60 14.83
C SER A 110 13.90 -0.24 14.93
N MET A 111 14.74 -0.68 13.98
CA MET A 111 16.16 -0.29 13.90
C MET A 111 16.37 1.10 13.29
N ALA A 112 15.57 1.44 12.28
CA ALA A 112 15.73 2.66 11.51
C ALA A 112 14.35 3.21 11.09
N PRO A 113 13.65 3.91 12.01
CA PRO A 113 12.29 4.40 11.78
C PRO A 113 12.30 5.66 10.92
N THR A 114 12.39 5.51 9.59
CA THR A 114 12.31 6.63 8.63
C THR A 114 11.26 6.41 7.57
N ALA A 115 10.78 7.51 6.98
CA ALA A 115 9.85 7.44 5.84
C ALA A 115 10.45 6.74 4.61
N GLY A 116 11.79 6.67 4.55
CA GLY A 116 12.52 5.99 3.47
C GLY A 116 12.39 4.47 3.52
N GLY A 117 12.11 3.89 4.68
CA GLY A 117 11.83 2.46 4.84
C GLY A 117 12.86 1.56 4.15
N GLN A 118 12.39 0.78 3.19
CA GLN A 118 13.13 -0.28 2.49
C GLN A 118 14.51 0.14 1.98
N TYR A 119 14.60 1.26 1.25
CA TYR A 119 15.88 1.65 0.65
C TYR A 119 16.87 2.12 1.71
N HIS A 120 16.38 2.76 2.77
CA HIS A 120 17.20 3.16 3.91
C HIS A 120 17.78 1.93 4.59
N TRP A 121 16.94 0.94 4.92
CA TRP A 121 17.37 -0.30 5.54
C TRP A 121 18.39 -1.05 4.68
N VAL A 122 18.18 -1.10 3.37
CA VAL A 122 19.17 -1.70 2.45
C VAL A 122 20.49 -0.95 2.50
N SER A 123 20.47 0.39 2.56
CA SER A 123 21.71 1.15 2.68
C SER A 123 22.50 0.80 3.96
N GLU A 124 21.82 0.56 5.09
CA GLU A 124 22.47 0.23 6.37
C GLU A 124 22.84 -1.27 6.50
N LEU A 125 22.06 -2.15 5.87
CA LEU A 125 22.18 -3.62 6.03
C LEU A 125 22.98 -4.28 4.92
N ALA A 126 23.01 -3.72 3.71
CA ALA A 126 23.73 -4.33 2.59
C ALA A 126 25.25 -4.34 2.80
N PRO A 127 25.99 -5.26 2.13
CA PRO A 127 27.45 -5.26 2.15
C PRO A 127 28.03 -3.95 1.63
N ARG A 128 29.08 -3.42 2.27
CA ARG A 128 29.68 -2.10 1.97
C ARG A 128 29.87 -1.78 0.49
N LYS A 129 30.29 -2.77 -0.32
CA LYS A 129 30.53 -2.61 -1.77
C LYS A 129 29.25 -2.35 -2.59
N HIS A 130 28.09 -2.76 -2.08
CA HIS A 130 26.81 -2.76 -2.80
C HIS A 130 25.75 -1.86 -2.16
N GLN A 131 26.01 -1.25 -1.00
CA GLN A 131 25.05 -0.42 -0.24
C GLN A 131 24.39 0.64 -1.12
N LYS A 132 25.20 1.44 -1.81
CA LYS A 132 24.72 2.54 -2.66
C LYS A 132 23.84 2.04 -3.82
N LEU A 133 24.31 1.02 -4.56
CA LEU A 133 23.60 0.47 -5.72
C LEU A 133 22.28 -0.21 -5.33
N LEU A 134 22.30 -1.10 -4.34
CA LEU A 134 21.11 -1.83 -3.91
C LEU A 134 20.07 -0.90 -3.30
N SER A 135 20.51 0.05 -2.48
CA SER A 135 19.63 1.10 -1.93
C SER A 135 18.96 1.89 -3.07
N TYR A 136 19.73 2.27 -4.08
CA TYR A 136 19.20 3.03 -5.22
C TYR A 136 18.15 2.25 -6.02
N ILE A 137 18.42 0.98 -6.33
CA ILE A 137 17.48 0.11 -7.04
C ILE A 137 16.18 -0.04 -6.22
N VAL A 138 16.31 -0.35 -4.93
CA VAL A 138 15.15 -0.50 -4.03
C VAL A 138 14.36 0.80 -3.91
N GLY A 139 15.02 1.95 -3.85
CA GLY A 139 14.36 3.26 -3.84
C GLY A 139 13.48 3.48 -5.06
N TRP A 140 13.99 3.23 -6.27
CA TRP A 140 13.20 3.34 -7.51
C TRP A 140 12.05 2.34 -7.58
N LEU A 141 12.29 1.09 -7.19
CA LEU A 141 11.25 0.06 -7.17
C LEU A 141 10.11 0.45 -6.22
N CYS A 142 10.46 1.00 -5.05
CA CYS A 142 9.46 1.52 -4.11
C CYS A 142 8.71 2.72 -4.70
N VAL A 143 9.40 3.70 -5.31
CA VAL A 143 8.73 4.86 -5.94
C VAL A 143 7.72 4.39 -6.98
N ILE A 144 8.15 3.52 -7.90
CA ILE A 144 7.26 3.03 -8.96
C ILE A 144 6.09 2.25 -8.36
N GLY A 145 6.38 1.39 -7.38
CA GLY A 145 5.38 0.58 -6.70
C GLY A 145 4.26 1.42 -6.05
N TRP A 146 4.66 2.40 -5.25
CA TRP A 146 3.72 3.26 -4.52
C TRP A 146 2.95 4.22 -5.43
N GLN A 147 3.59 4.71 -6.48
CA GLN A 147 2.99 5.62 -7.46
C GLN A 147 1.98 4.91 -8.36
N VAL A 148 2.27 3.67 -8.78
CA VAL A 148 1.30 2.82 -9.49
C VAL A 148 0.18 2.38 -8.55
N GLY A 149 0.50 2.07 -7.28
CA GLY A 149 -0.48 1.72 -6.25
C GLY A 149 -1.54 2.81 -6.02
N MET A 150 -1.18 4.09 -6.17
CA MET A 150 -2.15 5.18 -6.10
C MET A 150 -3.17 5.13 -7.26
N ALA A 151 -2.70 4.95 -8.50
CA ALA A 151 -3.58 4.78 -9.65
C ALA A 151 -4.47 3.53 -9.50
N ALA A 152 -3.91 2.45 -8.96
CA ALA A 152 -4.62 1.21 -8.66
C ALA A 152 -5.80 1.42 -7.72
N THR A 153 -5.55 2.12 -6.62
CA THR A 153 -6.53 2.34 -5.57
C THR A 153 -7.66 3.24 -6.09
N ALA A 154 -7.31 4.28 -6.84
CA ALA A 154 -8.30 5.12 -7.51
C ALA A 154 -9.15 4.31 -8.53
N TYR A 155 -8.52 3.43 -9.30
CA TYR A 155 -9.22 2.55 -10.24
C TYR A 155 -10.11 1.52 -9.53
N ALA A 156 -9.67 1.00 -8.38
CA ALA A 156 -10.48 0.09 -7.56
C ALA A 156 -11.78 0.77 -7.14
N VAL A 157 -11.72 2.00 -6.61
CA VAL A 157 -12.93 2.79 -6.27
C VAL A 157 -13.77 3.09 -7.52
N ALA A 158 -13.14 3.53 -8.62
CA ALA A 158 -13.84 3.87 -9.87
C ALA A 158 -14.62 2.69 -10.44
N SER A 159 -14.02 1.50 -10.45
CA SER A 159 -14.63 0.28 -10.97
C SER A 159 -15.85 -0.16 -10.14
N GLN A 160 -15.85 0.08 -8.83
CA GLN A 160 -17.02 -0.16 -7.98
C GLN A 160 -18.16 0.83 -8.28
N ILE A 161 -17.81 2.10 -8.51
CA ILE A 161 -18.79 3.12 -8.95
C ILE A 161 -19.37 2.75 -10.32
N GLN A 162 -18.57 2.24 -11.26
CA GLN A 162 -19.09 1.77 -12.54
C GLN A 162 -20.04 0.57 -12.37
N GLY A 163 -19.72 -0.37 -11.48
CA GLY A 163 -20.60 -1.49 -11.15
C GLY A 163 -21.94 -1.03 -10.56
N LEU A 164 -21.93 0.00 -9.71
CA LEU A 164 -23.15 0.65 -9.23
C LEU A 164 -23.97 1.29 -10.37
N ILE A 165 -23.33 1.99 -11.30
CA ILE A 165 -24.03 2.59 -12.44
C ILE A 165 -24.66 1.48 -13.30
N ALA A 166 -23.91 0.43 -13.62
CA ALA A 166 -24.39 -0.71 -14.39
C ALA A 166 -25.59 -1.43 -13.73
N LEU A 167 -25.61 -1.51 -12.39
CA LEU A 167 -26.71 -2.10 -11.64
C LEU A 167 -28.04 -1.32 -11.80
N ASN A 168 -27.94 0.00 -11.87
CA ASN A 168 -29.09 0.90 -11.87
C ASN A 168 -29.50 1.38 -13.26
N VAL A 169 -28.60 1.35 -14.23
CA VAL A 169 -28.82 1.81 -15.60
C VAL A 169 -28.59 0.63 -16.56
N PRO A 170 -29.65 -0.10 -16.97
CA PRO A 170 -29.51 -1.32 -17.77
C PRO A 170 -28.82 -1.13 -19.13
N THR A 171 -28.84 0.10 -19.67
CA THR A 171 -28.20 0.45 -20.93
C THR A 171 -26.74 0.88 -20.78
N TYR A 172 -26.22 0.97 -19.54
CA TYR A 172 -24.86 1.39 -19.30
C TYR A 172 -23.89 0.26 -19.61
N VAL A 173 -22.87 0.57 -20.41
CA VAL A 173 -21.77 -0.34 -20.71
C VAL A 173 -20.54 0.16 -19.96
N VAL A 174 -19.90 -0.73 -19.21
CA VAL A 174 -18.62 -0.45 -18.56
C VAL A 174 -17.57 -0.22 -19.65
N THR A 175 -17.02 0.99 -19.70
CA THR A 175 -15.99 1.38 -20.66
C THR A 175 -14.79 1.96 -19.94
N GLY A 176 -13.62 1.87 -20.58
CA GLY A 176 -12.36 2.31 -20.00
C GLY A 176 -12.32 3.80 -19.67
N TRP A 177 -12.81 4.66 -20.57
CA TRP A 177 -12.74 6.11 -20.38
C TRP A 177 -13.62 6.62 -19.22
N HIS A 178 -14.76 5.98 -18.95
CA HIS A 178 -15.55 6.25 -17.74
C HIS A 178 -14.70 5.94 -16.48
N GLY A 179 -14.04 4.78 -16.47
CA GLY A 179 -13.15 4.38 -15.38
C GLY A 179 -11.98 5.34 -15.19
N THR A 180 -11.37 5.81 -16.29
CA THR A 180 -10.31 6.82 -16.26
C THR A 180 -10.75 8.12 -15.59
N LEU A 181 -11.87 8.70 -16.04
CA LEU A 181 -12.34 9.98 -15.51
C LEU A 181 -12.73 9.88 -14.03
N LEU A 182 -13.40 8.79 -13.65
CA LEU A 182 -13.70 8.51 -12.25
C LEU A 182 -12.42 8.39 -11.42
N SER A 183 -11.43 7.63 -11.89
CA SER A 183 -10.15 7.44 -11.18
C SER A 183 -9.39 8.75 -10.98
N ILE A 184 -9.37 9.61 -12.01
CA ILE A 184 -8.78 10.96 -11.91
C ILE A 184 -9.55 11.79 -10.88
N GLY A 185 -10.89 11.79 -10.94
CA GLY A 185 -11.74 12.48 -9.97
C GLY A 185 -11.49 12.03 -8.53
N ILE A 186 -11.40 10.71 -8.30
CA ILE A 186 -11.09 10.12 -7.00
C ILE A 186 -9.70 10.57 -6.53
N THR A 187 -8.69 10.54 -7.40
CA THR A 187 -7.33 10.99 -7.07
C THR A 187 -7.33 12.47 -6.65
N ILE A 188 -8.05 13.34 -7.37
CA ILE A 188 -8.19 14.75 -7.02
C ILE A 188 -8.84 14.92 -5.65
N VAL A 189 -9.96 14.23 -5.40
CA VAL A 189 -10.66 14.26 -4.10
C VAL A 189 -9.72 13.79 -2.99
N SER A 190 -9.01 12.68 -3.18
CA SER A 190 -8.09 12.12 -2.20
C SER A 190 -6.96 13.08 -1.86
N ILE A 191 -6.44 13.82 -2.85
CA ILE A 191 -5.39 14.82 -2.64
C ILE A 191 -5.91 16.06 -1.94
N VAL A 192 -7.09 16.55 -2.31
CA VAL A 192 -7.75 17.67 -1.63
C VAL A 192 -7.98 17.32 -0.16
N CYS A 193 -8.53 16.14 0.12
CA CYS A 193 -8.72 15.62 1.47
C CYS A 193 -7.38 15.50 2.22
N ASN A 194 -6.37 14.88 1.60
CA ASN A 194 -5.05 14.73 2.23
C ASN A 194 -4.41 16.07 2.58
N THR A 195 -4.53 17.05 1.69
CA THR A 195 -3.91 18.37 1.83
C THR A 195 -4.61 19.21 2.90
N ILE A 196 -5.95 19.27 2.86
CA ILE A 196 -6.74 20.11 3.77
C ILE A 196 -6.85 19.48 5.17
N LEU A 197 -7.01 18.15 5.23
CA LEU A 197 -7.31 17.44 6.47
C LEU A 197 -6.07 16.80 7.10
N VAL A 198 -4.84 17.09 6.63
CA VAL A 198 -3.61 16.47 7.14
C VAL A 198 -3.53 16.46 8.68
N ARG A 199 -3.78 17.61 9.32
CA ARG A 199 -3.71 17.74 10.78
C ARG A 199 -4.83 17.01 11.52
N LYS A 200 -5.89 16.66 10.80
CA LYS A 200 -7.06 15.90 11.29
C LYS A 200 -7.03 14.44 10.85
N LEU A 201 -5.99 14.00 10.11
CA LEU A 201 -5.86 12.60 9.68
C LEU A 201 -5.99 11.65 10.87
N PRO A 202 -5.32 11.84 12.03
CA PRO A 202 -5.48 10.92 13.15
C PRO A 202 -6.93 10.76 13.65
N LEU A 203 -7.74 11.82 13.58
CA LEU A 203 -9.17 11.77 13.93
C LEU A 203 -9.98 11.05 12.84
N MET A 204 -9.69 11.33 11.57
CA MET A 204 -10.32 10.66 10.43
C MET A 204 -10.05 9.15 10.45
N GLU A 205 -8.82 8.72 10.78
CA GLU A 205 -8.50 7.31 10.91
C GLU A 205 -9.34 6.62 11.99
N GLY A 206 -9.59 7.30 13.11
CA GLY A 206 -10.48 6.77 14.14
C GLY A 206 -11.91 6.55 13.64
N ILE A 207 -12.45 7.52 12.89
CA ILE A 207 -13.80 7.42 12.30
C ILE A 207 -13.84 6.34 11.22
N ALA A 208 -12.88 6.35 10.30
CA ALA A 208 -12.77 5.39 9.21
C ALA A 208 -12.64 3.96 9.75
N LEU A 209 -11.84 3.75 10.81
CA LEU A 209 -11.69 2.45 11.47
C LEU A 209 -13.02 1.96 12.07
N VAL A 210 -13.80 2.83 12.71
CA VAL A 210 -15.13 2.47 13.23
C VAL A 210 -16.06 2.08 12.07
N LEU A 211 -16.11 2.87 11.00
CA LEU A 211 -16.92 2.56 9.82
C LEU A 211 -16.48 1.25 9.15
N HIS A 212 -15.19 0.98 9.08
CA HIS A 212 -14.63 -0.24 8.52
C HIS A 212 -15.06 -1.48 9.31
N VAL A 213 -14.99 -1.44 10.64
CA VAL A 213 -15.44 -2.55 11.50
C VAL A 213 -16.96 -2.72 11.44
N LEU A 214 -17.74 -1.64 11.49
CA LEU A 214 -19.20 -1.71 11.36
C LEU A 214 -19.62 -2.25 9.99
N GLY A 215 -18.97 -1.79 8.92
CA GLY A 215 -19.18 -2.27 7.55
C GLY A 215 -18.91 -3.76 7.42
N PHE A 216 -17.81 -4.25 8.00
CA PHE A 216 -17.49 -5.66 8.04
C PHE A 216 -18.63 -6.50 8.65
N PHE A 217 -19.11 -6.15 9.85
CA PHE A 217 -20.20 -6.89 10.49
C PHE A 217 -21.53 -6.76 9.74
N ALA A 218 -21.84 -5.59 9.16
CA ALA A 218 -23.03 -5.42 8.34
C ALA A 218 -23.02 -6.37 7.13
N PHE A 219 -21.88 -6.50 6.45
CA PHE A 219 -21.71 -7.43 5.35
C PHE A 219 -21.84 -8.89 5.79
N LEU A 220 -21.22 -9.27 6.91
CA LEU A 220 -21.36 -10.63 7.46
C LEU A 220 -22.81 -10.97 7.75
N VAL A 221 -23.53 -10.09 8.46
CA VAL A 221 -24.93 -10.33 8.83
C VAL A 221 -25.80 -10.46 7.58
N VAL A 222 -25.68 -9.56 6.60
CA VAL A 222 -26.49 -9.62 5.37
C VAL A 222 -26.21 -10.91 4.60
N LEU A 223 -24.95 -11.21 4.33
CA LEU A 223 -24.57 -12.41 3.57
C LEU A 223 -24.95 -13.69 4.32
N TRP A 224 -24.78 -13.73 5.64
CA TRP A 224 -25.13 -14.91 6.44
C TRP A 224 -26.62 -15.08 6.66
N VAL A 225 -27.44 -14.04 6.62
CA VAL A 225 -28.89 -14.17 6.81
C VAL A 225 -29.58 -14.42 5.47
N MET A 226 -29.16 -13.71 4.43
CA MET A 226 -29.88 -13.64 3.16
C MET A 226 -29.18 -14.39 2.01
N GLY A 227 -27.86 -14.61 2.12
CA GLY A 227 -27.07 -15.19 1.03
C GLY A 227 -27.40 -16.66 0.72
N PRO A 228 -27.45 -17.03 -0.58
CA PRO A 228 -27.65 -18.41 -0.99
C PRO A 228 -26.48 -19.28 -0.54
N ARG A 229 -26.75 -20.47 0.00
CA ARG A 229 -25.68 -21.34 0.51
C ARG A 229 -24.96 -22.08 -0.60
N SER A 230 -23.65 -22.23 -0.42
CA SER A 230 -22.80 -23.01 -1.30
C SER A 230 -22.27 -24.24 -0.59
N ASP A 231 -22.34 -25.39 -1.27
CA ASP A 231 -21.79 -26.63 -0.75
C ASP A 231 -20.30 -26.75 -1.08
N ARG A 232 -19.57 -27.50 -0.23
CA ARG A 232 -18.17 -27.93 -0.49
C ARG A 232 -17.15 -26.80 -0.68
N VAL A 233 -17.41 -25.62 -0.12
CA VAL A 233 -16.55 -24.41 -0.19
C VAL A 233 -15.07 -24.70 0.14
N TRP A 234 -14.81 -25.60 1.10
CA TRP A 234 -13.46 -25.96 1.55
C TRP A 234 -12.75 -27.00 0.68
N THR A 235 -13.49 -27.73 -0.16
CA THR A 235 -12.98 -28.91 -0.89
C THR A 235 -13.19 -28.83 -2.40
N LYS A 236 -13.95 -27.85 -2.89
CA LYS A 236 -14.23 -27.65 -4.30
C LYS A 236 -13.16 -26.76 -4.94
N PHE A 237 -12.17 -27.42 -5.52
CA PHE A 237 -11.19 -26.79 -6.40
C PHE A 237 -11.65 -26.88 -7.85
N GLU A 238 -11.57 -25.78 -8.58
CA GLU A 238 -12.05 -25.69 -9.96
C GLU A 238 -11.04 -24.96 -10.84
N ASP A 239 -11.03 -25.30 -12.13
CA ASP A 239 -10.20 -24.64 -13.15
C ASP A 239 -11.06 -24.11 -14.30
N PRO A 240 -11.93 -23.10 -14.06
CA PRO A 240 -12.72 -22.50 -15.14
C PRO A 240 -11.88 -21.90 -16.28
N SER A 241 -10.68 -21.40 -15.97
CA SER A 241 -9.75 -20.87 -16.97
C SER A 241 -9.17 -21.94 -17.91
N GLY A 242 -9.24 -23.23 -17.56
CA GLY A 242 -8.85 -24.34 -18.43
C GLY A 242 -7.35 -24.61 -18.49
N TRP A 243 -6.60 -24.40 -17.40
CA TRP A 243 -5.17 -24.72 -17.30
C TRP A 243 -4.86 -26.22 -17.49
N GLY A 244 -5.85 -27.10 -17.32
CA GLY A 244 -5.68 -28.55 -17.42
C GLY A 244 -5.00 -29.16 -16.19
N ASN A 245 -4.68 -28.34 -15.18
CA ASN A 245 -4.14 -28.75 -13.90
C ASN A 245 -4.68 -27.82 -12.80
N THR A 246 -5.57 -28.36 -11.97
CA THR A 246 -6.23 -27.60 -10.91
C THR A 246 -5.26 -27.05 -9.88
N GLY A 247 -4.13 -27.73 -9.62
CA GLY A 247 -3.10 -27.23 -8.71
C GLY A 247 -2.41 -25.97 -9.26
N LEU A 248 -2.04 -25.98 -10.54
CA LEU A 248 -1.48 -24.82 -11.22
C LEU A 248 -2.49 -23.67 -11.28
N ALA A 249 -3.75 -23.96 -11.68
CA ALA A 249 -4.82 -22.97 -11.67
C ALA A 249 -4.97 -22.33 -10.28
N THR A 250 -4.95 -23.14 -9.22
CA THR A 250 -5.04 -22.64 -7.84
C THR A 250 -3.88 -21.70 -7.48
N LEU A 251 -2.65 -22.02 -7.89
CA LEU A 251 -1.49 -21.15 -7.65
C LEU A 251 -1.58 -19.84 -8.44
N VAL A 252 -2.10 -19.85 -9.67
CA VAL A 252 -2.39 -18.63 -10.45
C VAL A 252 -3.48 -17.80 -9.74
N GLY A 253 -4.47 -18.45 -9.15
CA GLY A 253 -5.53 -17.79 -8.36
C GLY A 253 -5.07 -17.06 -7.11
N MET A 254 -3.85 -17.35 -6.63
CA MET A 254 -3.22 -16.67 -5.49
C MET A 254 -3.12 -15.16 -5.69
N LEU A 255 -3.17 -14.67 -6.93
CA LEU A 255 -3.18 -13.23 -7.25
C LEU A 255 -4.35 -12.49 -6.59
N GLY A 256 -5.52 -13.13 -6.44
CA GLY A 256 -6.66 -12.54 -5.72
C GLY A 256 -6.34 -12.29 -4.24
N PRO A 257 -5.90 -13.31 -3.49
CA PRO A 257 -5.42 -13.12 -2.13
C PRO A 257 -4.21 -12.19 -1.97
N MET A 258 -3.29 -12.15 -2.94
CA MET A 258 -2.18 -11.18 -2.93
C MET A 258 -2.69 -9.74 -3.00
N LEU A 259 -3.68 -9.47 -3.87
CA LEU A 259 -4.38 -8.18 -3.92
C LEU A 259 -5.06 -7.86 -2.59
N THR A 260 -5.67 -8.86 -1.96
CA THR A 260 -6.41 -8.75 -0.68
C THR A 260 -5.53 -8.32 0.48
N ILE A 261 -4.33 -8.88 0.57
CA ILE A 261 -3.45 -8.69 1.73
C ILE A 261 -2.51 -7.49 1.56
N GLY A 262 -2.15 -7.15 0.33
CA GLY A 262 -1.29 -5.99 0.04
C GLY A 262 0.15 -6.16 0.53
N SER A 263 0.81 -5.04 0.84
CA SER A 263 2.24 -5.00 1.23
C SER A 263 2.44 -4.88 2.75
N ALA A 264 3.66 -5.17 3.25
CA ALA A 264 3.97 -5.15 4.69
C ALA A 264 4.36 -3.76 5.21
N ASP A 265 4.65 -2.82 4.31
CA ASP A 265 5.23 -1.51 4.59
C ASP A 265 4.20 -0.37 4.68
N LEU A 266 2.90 -0.68 4.81
CA LEU A 266 1.79 0.30 4.84
C LEU A 266 2.01 1.45 5.84
N ALA A 267 2.52 1.15 7.04
CA ALA A 267 2.78 2.14 8.08
C ALA A 267 4.19 2.77 8.02
N VAL A 268 5.11 2.18 7.25
CA VAL A 268 6.55 2.50 7.30
C VAL A 268 6.82 3.92 6.80
N HIS A 269 6.12 4.33 5.74
CA HIS A 269 6.35 5.64 5.12
C HIS A 269 5.89 6.82 5.97
N LEU A 270 5.17 6.57 7.08
CA LEU A 270 4.82 7.57 8.07
C LEU A 270 5.66 7.49 9.34
N ALA A 271 6.74 6.70 9.39
CA ALA A 271 7.54 6.55 10.60
C ALA A 271 8.04 7.90 11.17
N GLU A 272 8.36 8.88 10.30
CA GLU A 272 8.78 10.23 10.73
C GLU A 272 7.63 11.11 11.27
N GLU A 273 6.38 10.68 11.09
CA GLU A 273 5.17 11.32 11.61
C GLU A 273 4.60 10.57 12.84
N VAL A 274 5.22 9.46 13.24
CA VAL A 274 4.82 8.65 14.41
C VAL A 274 5.62 9.08 15.64
N LYS A 275 4.97 9.22 16.80
CA LYS A 275 5.65 9.43 18.07
C LYS A 275 6.16 8.10 18.64
N ASP A 276 7.41 8.08 19.11
CA ASP A 276 8.14 6.88 19.56
C ASP A 276 8.16 5.80 18.46
N ALA A 277 8.63 6.17 17.27
CA ALA A 277 8.44 5.39 16.05
C ALA A 277 9.13 4.01 16.09
N ALA A 278 10.33 3.91 16.68
CA ALA A 278 11.02 2.64 16.86
C ALA A 278 10.22 1.63 17.71
N TRP A 279 9.34 2.12 18.59
CA TRP A 279 8.50 1.28 19.45
C TRP A 279 7.10 1.07 18.89
N VAL A 280 6.46 2.14 18.42
CA VAL A 280 5.05 2.17 18.03
C VAL A 280 4.84 1.53 16.67
N SER A 281 5.64 1.88 15.67
CA SER A 281 5.52 1.38 14.29
C SER A 281 5.57 -0.16 14.19
N PRO A 282 6.55 -0.88 14.77
CA PRO A 282 6.59 -2.34 14.64
C PRO A 282 5.36 -3.02 15.25
N ARG A 283 4.88 -2.51 16.40
CA ARG A 283 3.71 -3.07 17.09
C ARG A 283 2.44 -2.79 16.31
N ALA A 284 2.32 -1.59 15.73
CA ALA A 284 1.19 -1.24 14.88
C ALA A 284 1.15 -2.11 13.61
N MET A 285 2.29 -2.39 12.99
CA MET A 285 2.38 -3.29 11.83
C MET A 285 1.91 -4.70 12.18
N VAL A 286 2.41 -5.29 13.28
CA VAL A 286 1.98 -6.63 13.73
C VAL A 286 0.49 -6.66 14.02
N ALA A 287 -0.02 -5.69 14.79
CA ALA A 287 -1.44 -5.61 15.13
C ALA A 287 -2.31 -5.46 13.87
N THR A 288 -1.89 -4.61 12.92
CA THR A 288 -2.57 -4.39 11.66
C THR A 288 -2.66 -5.68 10.86
N SER A 289 -1.55 -6.41 10.68
CA SER A 289 -1.56 -7.68 9.96
C SER A 289 -2.48 -8.69 10.61
N ILE A 290 -2.47 -8.84 11.94
CA ILE A 290 -3.37 -9.77 12.63
C ILE A 290 -4.84 -9.43 12.34
N VAL A 291 -5.21 -8.16 12.47
CA VAL A 291 -6.59 -7.71 12.22
C VAL A 291 -6.96 -7.87 10.76
N ASN A 292 -6.18 -7.31 9.83
CA ASN A 292 -6.47 -7.36 8.40
C ASN A 292 -6.54 -8.78 7.87
N TYR A 293 -5.64 -9.68 8.30
CA TYR A 293 -5.61 -11.05 7.79
C TYR A 293 -6.80 -11.85 8.32
N THR A 294 -7.21 -11.58 9.57
CA THR A 294 -8.41 -12.19 10.16
C THR A 294 -9.67 -11.70 9.44
N LEU A 295 -9.83 -10.39 9.23
CA LEU A 295 -10.98 -9.82 8.53
C LEU A 295 -11.07 -10.32 7.09
N ALA A 296 -9.94 -10.36 6.37
CA ALA A 296 -9.86 -10.92 5.03
C ALA A 296 -10.28 -12.38 5.00
N PHE A 297 -9.73 -13.21 5.90
CA PHE A 297 -10.08 -14.62 5.98
C PHE A 297 -11.57 -14.84 6.21
N VAL A 298 -12.15 -14.16 7.20
CA VAL A 298 -13.57 -14.30 7.54
C VAL A 298 -14.47 -13.82 6.40
N MET A 299 -14.13 -12.71 5.75
CA MET A 299 -14.90 -12.19 4.61
C MET A 299 -14.81 -13.11 3.39
N THR A 300 -13.62 -13.62 3.07
CA THR A 300 -13.41 -14.56 1.96
C THR A 300 -14.17 -15.86 2.18
N VAL A 301 -14.13 -16.44 3.39
CA VAL A 301 -14.96 -17.61 3.73
C VAL A 301 -16.44 -17.27 3.61
N THR A 302 -16.85 -16.09 4.07
CA THR A 302 -18.25 -15.65 4.03
C THR A 302 -18.78 -15.53 2.62
N ILE A 303 -18.09 -14.80 1.75
CA ILE A 303 -18.54 -14.61 0.37
C ILE A 303 -18.55 -15.92 -0.41
N PHE A 304 -17.54 -16.79 -0.21
CA PHE A 304 -17.53 -18.08 -0.87
C PHE A 304 -18.57 -19.06 -0.33
N SER A 305 -18.98 -18.92 0.93
CA SER A 305 -20.08 -19.71 1.51
C SER A 305 -21.47 -19.20 1.10
N THR A 306 -21.53 -18.04 0.45
CA THR A 306 -22.78 -17.34 0.12
C THR A 306 -22.95 -17.05 -1.37
N LEU A 307 -22.16 -17.70 -2.24
CA LEU A 307 -22.20 -17.48 -3.70
C LEU A 307 -23.32 -18.26 -4.42
N GLY A 308 -23.95 -19.23 -3.76
CA GLY A 308 -24.91 -20.16 -4.37
C GLY A 308 -24.23 -21.24 -5.23
N ASN A 309 -24.93 -21.74 -6.26
CA ASN A 309 -24.43 -22.79 -7.15
C ASN A 309 -24.23 -22.34 -8.61
N ASP A 310 -24.72 -21.17 -8.98
CA ASP A 310 -24.59 -20.63 -10.34
C ASP A 310 -23.42 -19.66 -10.44
N LEU A 311 -22.24 -20.24 -10.66
CA LEU A 311 -21.01 -19.47 -10.84
C LEU A 311 -20.99 -18.71 -12.18
N SER A 312 -21.74 -19.19 -13.18
CA SER A 312 -21.70 -18.63 -14.53
C SER A 312 -22.24 -17.20 -14.58
N THR A 313 -23.35 -16.91 -13.90
CA THR A 313 -23.93 -15.57 -13.81
C THR A 313 -23.07 -14.59 -13.01
N ILE A 314 -22.32 -15.09 -12.02
CA ILE A 314 -21.36 -14.29 -11.24
C ILE A 314 -20.15 -13.90 -12.08
N LEU A 315 -19.54 -14.87 -12.79
CA LEU A 315 -18.32 -14.64 -13.57
C LEU A 315 -18.55 -13.84 -14.85
N SER A 316 -19.75 -13.93 -15.44
CA SER A 316 -20.14 -13.22 -16.66
C SER A 316 -21.00 -11.98 -16.41
N THR A 317 -21.05 -11.47 -15.17
CA THR A 317 -21.93 -10.37 -14.80
C THR A 317 -21.65 -9.10 -15.62
N PRO A 318 -22.68 -8.45 -16.19
CA PRO A 318 -22.51 -7.18 -16.91
C PRO A 318 -22.12 -6.01 -15.99
N LEU A 319 -22.21 -6.21 -14.67
CA LEU A 319 -21.77 -5.23 -13.66
C LEU A 319 -20.25 -5.04 -13.67
N GLY A 320 -19.50 -5.99 -14.22
CA GLY A 320 -18.03 -6.00 -14.21
C GLY A 320 -17.42 -6.23 -12.81
N GLN A 321 -18.25 -6.43 -11.78
CA GLN A 321 -17.85 -6.62 -10.39
C GLN A 321 -18.60 -7.83 -9.79
N PRO A 322 -17.98 -9.02 -9.76
CA PRO A 322 -18.62 -10.26 -9.31
C PRO A 322 -19.21 -10.19 -7.90
N TRP A 323 -18.57 -9.48 -6.97
CA TRP A 323 -19.06 -9.39 -5.58
C TRP A 323 -20.32 -8.53 -5.47
N ILE A 324 -20.51 -7.53 -6.33
CA ILE A 324 -21.75 -6.74 -6.40
C ILE A 324 -22.89 -7.64 -6.88
N GLN A 325 -22.62 -8.53 -7.85
CA GLN A 325 -23.59 -9.53 -8.30
C GLN A 325 -23.95 -10.50 -7.17
N ILE A 326 -22.98 -10.95 -6.38
CA ILE A 326 -23.24 -11.82 -5.21
C ILE A 326 -24.12 -11.11 -4.18
N LEU A 327 -23.87 -9.83 -3.88
CA LEU A 327 -24.73 -9.05 -3.00
C LEU A 327 -26.15 -8.90 -3.56
N LEU A 328 -26.29 -8.69 -4.87
CA LEU A 328 -27.61 -8.64 -5.51
C LEU A 328 -28.34 -9.98 -5.40
N ASN A 329 -27.64 -11.09 -5.62
CA ASN A 329 -28.20 -12.43 -5.50
C ASN A 329 -28.59 -12.74 -4.04
N ALA A 330 -27.82 -12.27 -3.06
CA ALA A 330 -28.10 -12.46 -1.65
C ALA A 330 -29.26 -11.60 -1.14
N THR A 331 -29.31 -10.32 -1.53
CA THR A 331 -30.31 -9.39 -1.01
C THR A 331 -31.61 -9.36 -1.81
N GLU A 332 -31.56 -9.82 -3.07
CA GLU A 332 -32.63 -9.70 -4.07
C GLU A 332 -33.17 -8.26 -4.22
N SER A 333 -32.37 -7.26 -3.81
CA SER A 333 -32.80 -5.87 -3.68
C SER A 333 -31.73 -4.90 -4.16
N LYS A 334 -32.02 -4.20 -5.26
CA LYS A 334 -31.14 -3.15 -5.79
C LYS A 334 -30.82 -2.08 -4.75
N ALA A 335 -31.80 -1.70 -3.92
CA ALA A 335 -31.61 -0.68 -2.89
C ALA A 335 -30.61 -1.13 -1.82
N ALA A 336 -30.72 -2.38 -1.33
CA ALA A 336 -29.79 -2.94 -0.35
C ALA A 336 -28.38 -3.07 -0.94
N THR A 337 -28.26 -3.63 -2.15
CA THR A 337 -26.97 -3.72 -2.86
C THR A 337 -26.34 -2.35 -3.06
N ASN A 338 -27.12 -1.34 -3.47
CA ASN A 338 -26.61 0.03 -3.63
C ASN A 338 -26.01 0.58 -2.33
N ILE A 339 -26.73 0.46 -1.21
CA ILE A 339 -26.26 0.98 0.09
C ILE A 339 -24.95 0.29 0.50
N MET A 340 -24.89 -1.03 0.38
CA MET A 340 -23.71 -1.80 0.75
C MET A 340 -22.51 -1.51 -0.14
N THR A 341 -22.72 -1.41 -1.45
CA THR A 341 -21.63 -1.08 -2.37
C THR A 341 -21.15 0.35 -2.21
N VAL A 342 -22.04 1.32 -1.96
CA VAL A 342 -21.65 2.71 -1.63
C VAL A 342 -20.81 2.75 -0.34
N ALA A 343 -21.13 1.93 0.67
CA ALA A 343 -20.31 1.82 1.88
C ALA A 343 -18.88 1.37 1.56
N VAL A 344 -18.71 0.36 0.70
CA VAL A 344 -17.38 -0.09 0.23
C VAL A 344 -16.67 1.01 -0.57
N CYS A 345 -17.36 1.70 -1.47
CA CYS A 345 -16.78 2.84 -2.21
C CYS A 345 -16.26 3.93 -1.25
N LEU A 346 -17.02 4.22 -0.18
CA LEU A 346 -16.62 5.22 0.82
C LEU A 346 -15.38 4.75 1.62
N LEU A 347 -15.31 3.48 2.02
CA LEU A 347 -14.16 2.92 2.72
C LEU A 347 -12.90 2.90 1.84
N LEU A 348 -13.04 2.50 0.57
CA LEU A 348 -11.94 2.54 -0.39
C LEU A 348 -11.52 3.97 -0.75
N LEU A 349 -12.42 4.96 -0.63
CA LEU A 349 -12.04 6.37 -0.74
C LEU A 349 -11.12 6.79 0.40
N PHE A 350 -11.39 6.37 1.65
CA PHE A 350 -10.46 6.58 2.76
C PHE A 350 -9.11 5.89 2.51
N CYS A 351 -9.13 4.64 2.02
CA CYS A 351 -7.91 3.94 1.57
C CYS A 351 -7.15 4.78 0.52
N SER A 352 -7.84 5.38 -0.45
CA SER A 352 -7.24 6.25 -1.47
C SER A 352 -6.59 7.52 -0.87
N VAL A 353 -7.19 8.13 0.15
CA VAL A 353 -6.57 9.27 0.88
C VAL A 353 -5.27 8.81 1.58
N ASN A 354 -5.30 7.64 2.22
CA ASN A 354 -4.13 7.08 2.90
C ASN A 354 -3.03 6.71 1.91
N GLN A 355 -3.40 6.19 0.74
CA GLN A 355 -2.47 5.86 -0.34
C GLN A 355 -1.74 7.11 -0.88
N VAL A 356 -2.43 8.23 -1.06
CA VAL A 356 -1.78 9.53 -1.40
C VAL A 356 -0.77 9.91 -0.34
N THR A 357 -1.14 9.75 0.94
CA THR A 357 -0.25 10.05 2.07
C THR A 357 1.03 9.22 1.95
N ALA A 358 0.92 7.89 1.98
CA ALA A 358 2.07 7.01 1.95
C ALA A 358 2.93 7.20 0.69
N ALA A 359 2.31 7.26 -0.50
CA ALA A 359 3.02 7.39 -1.77
C ALA A 359 3.78 8.72 -1.89
N SER A 360 3.21 9.83 -1.42
CA SER A 360 3.89 11.12 -1.43
C SER A 360 5.05 11.18 -0.43
N ARG A 361 4.95 10.54 0.74
CA ARG A 361 6.04 10.49 1.73
C ARG A 361 7.17 9.59 1.26
N GLN A 362 6.84 8.47 0.64
CA GLN A 362 7.82 7.60 0.02
C GLN A 362 8.58 8.37 -1.08
N LEU A 363 7.88 9.04 -2.01
CA LEU A 363 8.49 9.81 -3.08
C LEU A 363 9.39 10.94 -2.54
N TRP A 364 8.87 11.68 -1.56
CA TRP A 364 9.58 12.76 -0.89
C TRP A 364 10.84 12.28 -0.17
N SER A 365 10.78 11.15 0.54
CA SER A 365 11.91 10.61 1.29
C SER A 365 13.08 10.25 0.36
N PHE A 366 12.80 9.60 -0.76
CA PHE A 366 13.82 9.23 -1.74
C PHE A 366 14.39 10.46 -2.47
N ALA A 367 13.55 11.47 -2.77
CA ALA A 367 14.03 12.77 -3.26
C ALA A 367 14.94 13.48 -2.25
N ARG A 368 14.62 13.42 -0.94
CA ARG A 368 15.44 14.02 0.11
C ARG A 368 16.85 13.42 0.17
N ASP A 369 17.01 12.18 -0.29
CA ASP A 369 18.30 11.50 -0.40
C ASP A 369 18.93 11.61 -1.79
N GLU A 370 18.50 12.58 -2.59
CA GLU A 370 18.98 12.83 -3.97
C GLU A 370 18.81 11.62 -4.91
N GLY A 371 17.81 10.77 -4.63
CA GLY A 371 17.52 9.57 -5.41
C GLY A 371 16.87 9.84 -6.78
N LEU A 372 16.24 11.02 -6.92
CA LEU A 372 15.37 11.36 -8.04
C LEU A 372 15.85 12.58 -8.85
N PRO A 373 15.43 12.72 -10.12
CA PRO A 373 15.55 14.00 -10.82
C PRO A 373 14.72 15.08 -10.10
N PHE A 374 15.20 16.32 -10.12
CA PHE A 374 14.55 17.45 -9.43
C PHE A 374 14.37 17.25 -7.92
N SER A 375 15.25 16.45 -7.30
CA SER A 375 15.21 16.11 -5.87
C SER A 375 15.04 17.32 -4.94
N ALA A 376 15.74 18.44 -5.21
CA ALA A 376 15.61 19.65 -4.39
C ALA A 376 14.19 20.23 -4.36
N TRP A 377 13.45 20.16 -5.48
CA TRP A 377 12.06 20.61 -5.56
C TRP A 377 11.11 19.58 -4.93
N LEU A 378 11.29 18.30 -5.21
CA LEU A 378 10.46 17.21 -4.67
C LEU A 378 10.59 17.06 -3.15
N ALA A 379 11.79 17.25 -2.61
CA ALA A 379 12.10 17.13 -1.19
C ALA A 379 11.66 18.34 -0.36
N HIS A 380 11.29 19.46 -1.00
CA HIS A 380 10.97 20.69 -0.31
C HIS A 380 9.62 20.60 0.43
N VAL A 381 9.66 20.92 1.73
CA VAL A 381 8.47 21.06 2.58
C VAL A 381 8.32 22.54 2.92
N PRO A 382 7.26 23.23 2.42
CA PRO A 382 7.10 24.66 2.67
C PRO A 382 6.93 24.99 4.17
N PRO A 383 7.45 26.12 4.65
CA PRO A 383 7.21 26.58 6.02
C PRO A 383 5.71 26.70 6.32
N GLY A 384 5.29 26.27 7.52
CA GLY A 384 3.88 26.26 7.94
C GLY A 384 3.04 25.10 7.39
N TRP A 385 3.56 24.35 6.42
CA TRP A 385 2.98 23.11 5.93
C TRP A 385 3.65 21.91 6.59
N ASP A 386 2.84 20.88 6.88
CA ASP A 386 3.30 19.64 7.50
C ASP A 386 3.41 18.49 6.46
N ILE A 387 3.38 18.83 5.16
CA ILE A 387 3.35 17.87 4.05
C ILE A 387 4.25 18.30 2.88
N PRO A 388 4.83 17.35 2.13
CA PRO A 388 5.59 17.64 0.90
C PRO A 388 4.66 17.86 -0.30
N ILE A 389 4.09 19.05 -0.43
CA ILE A 389 3.06 19.35 -1.45
C ILE A 389 3.53 19.08 -2.89
N ASN A 390 4.81 19.30 -3.19
CA ASN A 390 5.36 19.03 -4.52
C ASN A 390 5.31 17.53 -4.87
N ALA A 391 5.63 16.66 -3.91
CA ALA A 391 5.51 15.21 -4.07
C ALA A 391 4.04 14.76 -4.20
N VAL A 392 3.12 15.42 -3.50
CA VAL A 392 1.66 15.18 -3.63
C VAL A 392 1.19 15.53 -5.05
N ILE A 393 1.59 16.67 -5.60
CA ILE A 393 1.21 17.09 -6.96
C ILE A 393 1.79 16.14 -8.02
N VAL A 394 3.03 15.68 -7.86
CA VAL A 394 3.61 14.68 -8.77
C VAL A 394 2.84 13.36 -8.68
N THR A 395 2.39 12.98 -7.48
CA THR A 395 1.56 11.78 -7.30
C THR A 395 0.21 11.93 -8.02
N LEU A 396 -0.42 13.12 -8.01
CA LEU A 396 -1.61 13.41 -8.81
C LEU A 396 -1.35 13.21 -10.31
N ALA A 397 -0.32 13.88 -10.80
CA ALA A 397 0.01 13.92 -12.22
C ALA A 397 0.32 12.52 -12.73
N ASN A 398 1.17 11.78 -12.01
CA ASN A 398 1.54 10.42 -12.37
C ASN A 398 0.34 9.47 -12.34
N SER A 399 -0.46 9.51 -11.26
CA SER A 399 -1.65 8.65 -11.16
C SER A 399 -2.66 8.94 -12.27
N SER A 400 -2.86 10.22 -12.60
CA SER A 400 -3.76 10.64 -13.68
C SER A 400 -3.26 10.15 -15.04
N LEU A 401 -1.96 10.30 -15.33
CA LEU A 401 -1.36 9.82 -16.57
C LEU A 401 -1.44 8.29 -16.70
N LEU A 402 -1.21 7.55 -15.62
CA LEU A 402 -1.36 6.10 -15.61
C LEU A 402 -2.82 5.69 -15.88
N CYS A 403 -3.80 6.41 -15.32
CA CYS A 403 -5.21 6.13 -15.57
C CYS A 403 -5.64 6.39 -17.02
N LEU A 404 -4.93 7.24 -17.78
CA LEU A 404 -5.21 7.45 -19.22
C LEU A 404 -4.97 6.18 -20.05
N ILE A 405 -4.11 5.26 -19.59
CA ILE A 405 -3.86 3.98 -20.27
C ILE A 405 -5.15 3.17 -20.40
N ILE A 406 -6.04 3.27 -19.40
CA ILE A 406 -7.32 2.56 -19.35
C ILE A 406 -8.22 2.93 -20.55
N ILE A 407 -8.11 4.15 -21.11
CA ILE A 407 -8.85 4.57 -22.31
C ILE A 407 -8.51 3.65 -23.49
N GLY A 408 -7.23 3.33 -23.66
CA GLY A 408 -6.75 2.46 -24.73
C GLY A 408 -6.93 0.98 -24.40
N SER A 409 -6.58 0.56 -23.18
CA SER A 409 -6.70 -0.82 -22.74
C SER A 409 -6.63 -0.96 -21.22
N THR A 410 -7.69 -1.53 -20.63
CA THR A 410 -7.70 -1.98 -19.22
C THR A 410 -6.67 -3.08 -18.98
N ILE A 411 -6.42 -3.94 -19.98
CA ILE A 411 -5.40 -4.99 -19.89
C ILE A 411 -4.00 -4.38 -19.78
N ALA A 412 -3.70 -3.35 -20.58
CA ALA A 412 -2.41 -2.66 -20.49
C ALA A 412 -2.20 -2.01 -19.12
N PHE A 413 -3.25 -1.39 -18.56
CA PHE A 413 -3.20 -0.85 -17.20
C PHE A 413 -2.96 -1.96 -16.16
N ASN A 414 -3.65 -3.10 -16.27
CA ASN A 414 -3.44 -4.25 -15.38
C ASN A 414 -2.03 -4.85 -15.48
N ILE A 415 -1.38 -4.79 -16.64
CA ILE A 415 0.03 -5.20 -16.80
C ILE A 415 0.96 -4.27 -16.00
N ILE A 416 0.73 -2.95 -16.02
CA ILE A 416 1.48 -1.99 -15.20
C ILE A 416 1.24 -2.23 -13.71
N MET A 417 0.01 -2.60 -13.33
CA MET A 417 -0.31 -3.01 -11.97
C MET A 417 0.44 -4.26 -11.52
N ALA A 418 0.48 -5.31 -12.35
CA ALA A 418 1.23 -6.53 -12.07
C ALA A 418 2.74 -6.25 -11.97
N LEU A 419 3.27 -5.42 -12.87
CA LEU A 419 4.67 -4.95 -12.84
C LEU A 419 5.02 -4.29 -11.50
N SER A 420 4.14 -3.41 -10.99
CA SER A 420 4.31 -2.77 -9.69
C SER A 420 4.35 -3.79 -8.55
N GLY A 421 3.48 -4.80 -8.58
CA GLY A 421 3.50 -5.90 -7.61
C GLY A 421 4.83 -6.68 -7.64
N ILE A 422 5.35 -6.99 -8.83
CA ILE A 422 6.67 -7.62 -9.01
C ILE A 422 7.78 -6.75 -8.44
N ALA A 423 7.74 -5.44 -8.72
CA ALA A 423 8.74 -4.49 -8.23
C ALA A 423 8.79 -4.44 -6.70
N ILE A 424 7.63 -4.41 -6.03
CA ILE A 424 7.54 -4.44 -4.56
C ILE A 424 8.00 -5.81 -4.01
N CYS A 425 7.61 -6.93 -4.64
CA CYS A 425 8.08 -8.24 -4.20
C CYS A 425 9.61 -8.36 -4.30
N PHE A 426 10.18 -7.87 -5.39
CA PHE A 426 11.62 -7.88 -5.61
C PHE A 426 12.37 -6.95 -4.66
N SER A 427 11.84 -5.75 -4.37
CA SER A 427 12.43 -4.85 -3.38
C SER A 427 12.42 -5.48 -1.99
N ASN A 428 11.31 -6.10 -1.59
CA ASN A 428 11.19 -6.82 -0.33
C ASN A 428 12.20 -7.98 -0.22
N LEU A 429 12.41 -8.73 -1.30
CA LEU A 429 13.42 -9.79 -1.37
C LEU A 429 14.84 -9.26 -1.13
N ILE A 430 15.21 -8.14 -1.76
CA ILE A 430 16.53 -7.52 -1.57
C ILE A 430 16.70 -7.09 -0.11
N VAL A 431 15.70 -6.41 0.46
CA VAL A 431 15.74 -5.87 1.81
C VAL A 431 15.89 -6.98 2.85
N ILE A 432 15.00 -7.98 2.83
CA ILE A 432 15.08 -9.13 3.75
C ILE A 432 16.33 -9.95 3.48
N GLY A 433 16.74 -10.09 2.22
CA GLY A 433 17.97 -10.76 1.81
C GLY A 433 19.22 -10.14 2.43
N CYS A 434 19.30 -8.80 2.49
CA CYS A 434 20.41 -8.11 3.16
C CYS A 434 20.45 -8.42 4.66
N MET A 435 19.31 -8.37 5.35
CA MET A 435 19.23 -8.74 6.78
C MET A 435 19.56 -10.21 7.02
N PHE A 436 19.03 -11.11 6.18
CA PHE A 436 19.32 -12.54 6.23
C PHE A 436 20.80 -12.83 6.04
N TRP A 437 21.44 -12.16 5.08
CA TRP A 437 22.87 -12.32 4.80
C TRP A 437 23.76 -11.88 5.96
N LYS A 438 23.44 -10.76 6.62
CA LYS A 438 24.12 -10.33 7.85
C LYS A 438 24.01 -11.38 8.96
N ARG A 439 22.79 -11.88 9.19
CA ARG A 439 22.55 -12.95 10.17
C ARG A 439 23.35 -14.21 9.86
N LEU A 440 23.41 -14.60 8.58
CA LEU A 440 24.16 -15.78 8.14
C LEU A 440 25.67 -15.65 8.38
N ARG A 441 26.21 -14.42 8.32
CA ARG A 441 27.63 -14.14 8.61
C ARG A 441 27.94 -13.91 10.09
N GLY A 442 26.93 -13.90 10.96
CA GLY A 442 27.11 -13.52 12.36
C GLY A 442 27.51 -12.05 12.55
N GLU A 443 27.22 -11.19 11.58
CA GLU A 443 27.44 -9.75 11.71
C GLU A 443 26.35 -9.14 12.63
N PRO A 444 26.71 -8.24 13.58
CA PRO A 444 25.72 -7.63 14.45
C PRO A 444 24.73 -6.77 13.64
N LEU A 445 23.45 -6.87 14.02
CA LEU A 445 22.40 -5.98 13.53
C LEU A 445 22.40 -4.67 14.35
N LEU A 446 21.69 -3.68 13.83
CA LEU A 446 21.46 -2.42 14.55
C LEU A 446 20.62 -2.69 15.81
N PRO A 447 20.79 -1.89 16.88
CA PRO A 447 19.90 -1.96 18.04
C PRO A 447 18.44 -1.84 17.63
N SER A 448 17.57 -2.67 18.22
CA SER A 448 16.14 -2.71 17.91
C SER A 448 15.33 -2.85 19.19
N ARG A 449 14.21 -2.12 19.28
CA ARG A 449 13.19 -2.26 20.35
C ARG A 449 12.11 -3.31 20.01
N PHE A 450 12.27 -3.98 18.88
CA PHE A 450 11.50 -5.13 18.40
C PHE A 450 12.49 -6.11 17.75
N ASP A 451 13.13 -6.92 18.58
CA ASP A 451 14.14 -7.90 18.16
C ASP A 451 13.50 -9.29 18.03
N LEU A 452 13.67 -9.94 16.87
CA LEU A 452 13.20 -11.31 16.63
C LEU A 452 14.11 -12.37 17.28
N GLY A 453 15.30 -11.95 17.75
CA GLY A 453 16.30 -12.79 18.38
C GLY A 453 16.67 -13.99 17.51
N LYS A 454 16.72 -15.17 18.14
CA LYS A 454 17.12 -16.42 17.47
C LYS A 454 16.18 -16.87 16.36
N TRP A 455 14.92 -16.43 16.37
CA TRP A 455 13.94 -16.82 15.35
C TRP A 455 14.05 -16.00 14.07
N GLY A 456 14.75 -14.86 14.14
CA GLY A 456 14.81 -13.92 13.03
C GLY A 456 15.39 -14.49 11.73
N MET A 457 16.32 -15.45 11.80
CA MET A 457 16.84 -16.12 10.60
C MET A 457 15.77 -16.98 9.91
N ALA A 458 15.02 -17.77 10.68
CA ALA A 458 13.93 -18.61 10.15
C ALA A 458 12.79 -17.75 9.59
N ILE A 459 12.46 -16.66 10.28
CA ILE A 459 11.43 -15.70 9.84
C ILE A 459 11.79 -15.08 8.49
N ASN A 460 13.02 -14.58 8.36
CA ASN A 460 13.52 -14.02 7.11
C ASN A 460 13.50 -15.06 5.97
N ALA A 461 13.93 -16.29 6.24
CA ALA A 461 13.95 -17.36 5.23
C ALA A 461 12.55 -17.69 4.72
N ILE A 462 11.57 -17.87 5.62
CA ILE A 462 10.18 -18.17 5.25
C ILE A 462 9.58 -17.01 4.44
N GLY A 463 9.81 -15.76 4.87
CA GLY A 463 9.36 -14.57 4.15
C GLY A 463 9.95 -14.50 2.74
N MET A 464 11.25 -14.78 2.57
CA MET A 464 11.89 -14.83 1.25
C MET A 464 11.38 -15.96 0.36
N CYS A 465 11.11 -17.15 0.92
CA CYS A 465 10.49 -18.24 0.17
C CYS A 465 9.12 -17.83 -0.38
N TYR A 466 8.27 -17.25 0.47
CA TYR A 466 6.96 -16.75 0.05
C TYR A 466 7.08 -15.67 -1.04
N LEU A 467 7.92 -14.65 -0.83
CA LEU A 467 8.11 -13.56 -1.80
C LEU A 467 8.61 -14.08 -3.16
N SER A 468 9.44 -15.12 -3.17
CA SER A 468 9.92 -15.75 -4.40
C SER A 468 8.77 -16.41 -5.17
N ILE A 469 7.88 -17.12 -4.47
CA ILE A 469 6.68 -17.74 -5.07
C ILE A 469 5.74 -16.64 -5.58
N ALA A 470 5.46 -15.63 -4.75
CA ALA A 470 4.60 -14.50 -5.09
C ALA A 470 5.08 -13.74 -6.33
N MET A 471 6.39 -13.51 -6.44
CA MET A 471 6.99 -12.84 -7.60
C MET A 471 6.82 -13.65 -8.89
N VAL A 472 7.02 -14.97 -8.83
CA VAL A 472 6.82 -15.85 -10.00
C VAL A 472 5.38 -15.82 -10.49
N PHE A 473 4.40 -16.00 -9.60
CA PHE A 473 2.99 -16.01 -9.99
C PHE A 473 2.46 -14.63 -10.39
N SER A 474 3.04 -13.54 -9.87
CA SER A 474 2.72 -12.17 -10.35
C SER A 474 3.10 -11.95 -11.81
N ALA A 475 4.08 -12.69 -12.33
CA ALA A 475 4.48 -12.65 -13.73
C ALA A 475 3.69 -13.63 -14.62
N PHE A 476 2.89 -14.54 -14.04
CA PHE A 476 2.09 -15.48 -14.83
C PHE A 476 0.91 -14.76 -15.51
N PRO A 477 0.47 -15.24 -16.69
CA PRO A 477 -0.78 -14.79 -17.28
C PRO A 477 -1.98 -15.32 -16.49
N ALA A 478 -3.13 -14.65 -16.62
CA ALA A 478 -4.36 -15.01 -15.91
C ALA A 478 -5.09 -16.23 -16.50
N VAL A 479 -4.78 -16.57 -17.76
CA VAL A 479 -5.37 -17.68 -18.53
C VAL A 479 -4.26 -18.48 -19.22
N PRO A 480 -4.49 -19.78 -19.50
CA PRO A 480 -3.56 -20.59 -20.28
C PRO A 480 -3.54 -20.13 -21.75
N HIS A 481 -2.39 -20.26 -22.40
CA HIS A 481 -2.20 -19.92 -23.82
C HIS A 481 -2.75 -18.52 -24.20
N PRO A 482 -2.37 -17.45 -23.48
CA PRO A 482 -2.92 -16.12 -23.74
C PRO A 482 -2.53 -15.64 -25.15
N SER A 483 -3.44 -14.93 -25.81
CA SER A 483 -3.06 -14.17 -27.00
C SER A 483 -2.03 -13.09 -26.65
N PRO A 484 -1.32 -12.51 -27.64
CA PRO A 484 -0.37 -11.43 -27.37
C PRO A 484 -1.00 -10.22 -26.64
N ILE A 485 -2.31 -10.00 -26.78
CA ILE A 485 -3.04 -8.93 -26.11
C ILE A 485 -3.35 -9.29 -24.66
N GLU A 486 -3.64 -10.56 -24.37
CA GLU A 486 -4.00 -11.04 -23.02
C GLU A 486 -2.77 -11.43 -22.18
N MET A 487 -1.61 -11.55 -22.82
CA MET A 487 -0.38 -11.95 -22.15
C MET A 487 0.04 -10.93 -21.10
N ASN A 488 0.45 -11.43 -19.93
CA ASN A 488 1.02 -10.60 -18.88
C ASN A 488 2.47 -10.24 -19.24
N TRP A 489 2.66 -9.08 -19.89
CA TRP A 489 3.99 -8.58 -20.29
C TRP A 489 4.77 -7.92 -19.14
N SER A 490 4.33 -8.06 -17.89
CA SER A 490 4.97 -7.40 -16.74
C SER A 490 6.44 -7.82 -16.55
N SER A 491 6.79 -9.10 -16.74
CA SER A 491 8.16 -9.60 -16.58
C SER A 491 9.18 -8.96 -17.53
N PRO A 492 8.99 -8.94 -18.86
CA PRO A 492 9.93 -8.26 -19.76
C PRO A 492 9.98 -6.75 -19.51
N ILE A 493 8.84 -6.11 -19.21
CA ILE A 493 8.81 -4.68 -18.86
C ILE A 493 9.59 -4.43 -17.57
N PHE A 494 9.51 -5.33 -16.59
CA PHE A 494 10.30 -5.29 -15.36
C PHE A 494 11.80 -5.38 -15.65
N GLY A 495 12.22 -6.28 -16.54
CA GLY A 495 13.59 -6.36 -17.00
C GLY A 495 14.08 -5.03 -17.62
N CYS A 496 13.27 -4.42 -18.50
CA CYS A 496 13.57 -3.12 -19.07
C CYS A 496 13.70 -2.02 -18.01
N LEU A 497 12.82 -2.02 -17.00
CA LEU A 497 12.82 -1.07 -15.89
C LEU A 497 14.09 -1.21 -15.03
N ILE A 498 14.51 -2.44 -14.73
CA ILE A 498 15.77 -2.69 -14.01
C ILE A 498 16.97 -2.22 -14.82
N ILE A 499 17.02 -2.50 -16.13
CA ILE A 499 18.08 -2.03 -17.03
C ILE A 499 18.13 -0.49 -17.07
N PHE A 500 16.96 0.15 -17.15
CA PHE A 500 16.85 1.61 -17.12
C PHE A 500 17.36 2.19 -15.79
N SER A 501 16.91 1.64 -14.66
CA SER A 501 17.36 2.05 -13.32
C SER A 501 18.88 1.89 -13.15
N MET A 502 19.44 0.77 -13.59
CA MET A 502 20.88 0.53 -13.55
C MET A 502 21.66 1.48 -14.45
N SER A 503 21.14 1.78 -15.64
CA SER A 503 21.73 2.73 -16.58
C SER A 503 21.72 4.14 -16.00
N TYR A 504 20.57 4.59 -15.47
CA TYR A 504 20.45 5.88 -14.81
C TYR A 504 21.38 5.99 -13.59
N TYR A 505 21.49 4.93 -12.80
CA TYR A 505 22.49 4.87 -11.73
C TYR A 505 23.91 5.01 -12.26
N TYR A 506 24.29 4.28 -13.30
CA TYR A 506 25.65 4.32 -13.82
C TYR A 506 26.03 5.69 -14.41
N PHE A 507 25.09 6.36 -15.09
CA PHE A 507 25.37 7.65 -15.72
C PHE A 507 25.20 8.84 -14.77
N VAL A 508 24.21 8.81 -13.88
CA VAL A 508 23.82 9.95 -13.04
C VAL A 508 23.90 9.60 -11.55
N GLY A 509 23.20 8.56 -11.13
CA GLY A 509 23.03 8.24 -9.70
C GLY A 509 24.35 7.99 -8.96
N ARG A 510 25.35 7.37 -9.59
CA ARG A 510 26.64 7.07 -8.95
C ARG A 510 27.40 8.33 -8.53
N HIS A 511 27.13 9.46 -9.17
CA HIS A 511 27.81 10.74 -8.92
C HIS A 511 27.06 11.62 -7.92
N ASN A 512 25.72 11.56 -7.94
CA ASN A 512 24.88 12.47 -7.15
C ASN A 512 24.27 11.80 -5.91
N TYR A 513 23.80 10.56 -6.02
CA TYR A 513 23.15 9.86 -4.91
C TYR A 513 24.15 9.60 -3.80
N LYS A 514 23.78 9.85 -2.54
CA LYS A 514 24.51 9.39 -1.37
C LYS A 514 23.58 8.47 -0.59
N GLY A 515 23.99 7.22 -0.42
CA GLY A 515 23.17 6.25 0.31
C GLY A 515 22.93 6.76 1.73
N PRO A 516 21.73 6.57 2.32
CA PRO A 516 21.43 7.07 3.66
C PRO A 516 22.48 6.73 4.72
N VAL A 517 23.10 5.56 4.61
CA VAL A 517 24.23 5.11 5.44
C VAL A 517 25.43 6.07 5.49
N GLU A 518 25.63 6.93 4.49
CA GLU A 518 26.70 7.95 4.50
C GLU A 518 26.44 9.07 5.52
N TYR A 519 25.17 9.29 5.87
CA TYR A 519 24.76 10.28 6.87
C TYR A 519 24.68 9.70 8.30
N VAL A 520 24.82 8.37 8.43
CA VAL A 520 24.69 7.70 9.73
C VAL A 520 25.90 8.00 10.61
N LYS A 521 25.65 8.58 11.78
CA LYS A 521 26.65 8.82 12.83
C LYS A 521 26.93 7.50 13.55
N ARG A 522 28.20 7.08 13.58
CA ARG A 522 28.63 5.80 14.15
C ARG A 522 29.03 5.87 15.63
N ASP A 523 29.14 7.08 16.17
CA ASP A 523 29.68 7.38 17.50
C ASP A 523 28.62 7.95 18.48
N VAL A 524 27.33 7.78 18.17
CA VAL A 524 26.19 8.22 19.00
C VAL A 524 25.49 7.01 19.60
#